data_AF-A0A6N6JH42-F1
#
_entry.id   AF-A0A6N6JH42-F1
#
_cell.length_a   1.000
_cell.length_b   1.000
_cell.length_c   1.000
_cell.angle_alpha   90.00
_cell.angle_beta   90.00
_cell.angle_gamma   90.00
#
_symmetry.space_group_name_H-M   'P 1'
#
loop_
_entity.id
_entity.type
_entity.pdbx_description
1 polymer ?
#
loop_
_entity_poly.entity_id
_entity_poly.type
_entity_poly.pdbx_seq_one_letter_code
_entity_poly.pdbx_strand_id
1 'polypeptide(L)'
;MSDIIKLKFVERVILDPDRLVELCVSLGDAGAEELISLTMEELSCGLGRVEEAYTAQNWSIMSAEARQLSNAADHIGMQTFVTVVADVVTCVEQQDFIALSATLERLRRIADKSLNAMWDMQDIPG
;
A
#
# COMPACT_ATOMS: atom_id res chain seq x y z
N MET A 1 34.28 14.88 9.57
CA MET A 1 33.40 13.70 9.71
C MET A 1 32.00 14.20 9.43
N SER A 2 31.44 13.82 8.28
CA SER A 2 30.12 14.29 7.86
C SER A 2 29.06 13.47 8.58
N ASP A 3 28.30 14.09 9.47
CA ASP A 3 27.11 13.48 10.06
C ASP A 3 26.08 13.25 8.95
N ILE A 4 25.97 11.98 8.53
CA ILE A 4 24.92 11.55 7.61
C ILE A 4 23.63 11.47 8.43
N ILE A 5 22.90 12.58 8.49
CA ILE A 5 21.55 12.60 9.04
C ILE A 5 20.67 11.82 8.06
N LYS A 6 20.28 10.58 8.41
CA LYS A 6 19.27 9.82 7.68
C LYS A 6 17.95 10.60 7.75
N LEU A 7 17.62 11.31 6.69
CA LEU A 7 16.33 11.96 6.52
C LEU A 7 15.24 10.87 6.40
N LYS A 8 14.57 10.55 7.51
CA LYS A 8 13.41 9.65 7.49
C LYS A 8 12.20 10.45 7.01
N PHE A 9 11.89 10.39 5.72
CA PHE A 9 10.60 10.86 5.21
C PHE A 9 9.52 9.86 5.67
N VAL A 10 8.56 10.35 6.46
CA VAL A 10 7.47 9.53 7.01
C VAL A 10 6.18 9.92 6.29
N GLU A 11 5.92 9.26 5.17
CA GLU A 11 4.57 9.21 4.60
C GLU A 11 3.79 8.18 5.41
N ARG A 12 2.70 8.62 6.06
CA ARG A 12 1.75 7.72 6.70
C ARG A 12 0.62 7.45 5.72
N VAL A 13 0.19 6.21 5.64
CA VAL A 13 -1.14 5.94 5.09
C VAL A 13 -2.13 6.11 6.23
N ILE A 14 -3.15 6.90 5.96
CA ILE A 14 -4.26 7.15 6.86
C ILE A 14 -5.47 6.66 6.09
N LEU A 15 -6.26 5.78 6.71
CA LEU A 15 -7.57 5.42 6.20
C LEU A 15 -8.44 6.67 6.22
N ASP A 16 -9.13 6.94 5.11
CA ASP A 16 -10.05 8.06 5.04
C ASP A 16 -11.20 7.86 6.05
N PRO A 17 -11.32 8.71 7.07
CA PRO A 17 -12.33 8.55 8.11
C PRO A 17 -13.76 8.63 7.56
N ASP A 18 -13.99 9.39 6.50
CA ASP A 18 -15.31 9.49 5.88
C ASP A 18 -15.66 8.16 5.19
N ARG A 19 -14.68 7.51 4.55
CA ARG A 19 -14.85 6.17 3.97
C ARG A 19 -15.10 5.10 5.03
N LEU A 20 -14.40 5.16 6.16
CA LEU A 20 -14.64 4.24 7.27
C LEU A 20 -16.07 4.37 7.82
N VAL A 21 -16.55 5.60 7.97
CA VAL A 21 -17.94 5.85 8.42
C VAL A 21 -18.94 5.31 7.39
N GLU A 22 -18.72 5.53 6.09
CA GLU A 22 -19.57 4.96 5.03
C GLU A 22 -19.60 3.42 5.05
N LEU A 23 -18.45 2.77 5.28
CA LEU A 23 -18.34 1.33 5.42
C LEU A 23 -19.11 0.82 6.64
N CYS A 24 -18.95 1.45 7.80
CA CYS A 24 -19.72 1.11 9.01
C CYS A 24 -21.23 1.29 8.81
N VAL A 25 -21.67 2.37 8.15
CA VAL A 25 -23.09 2.62 7.87
C VAL A 25 -23.68 1.56 6.92
N SER A 26 -22.90 1.09 5.94
CA SER A 26 -23.37 0.16 4.92
C SER A 26 -23.31 -1.32 5.33
N LEU A 27 -22.27 -1.72 6.07
CA LEU A 27 -21.98 -3.12 6.41
C LEU A 27 -22.15 -3.43 7.91
N GLY A 28 -22.31 -2.41 8.74
CA GLY A 28 -22.17 -2.51 10.20
C GLY A 28 -20.70 -2.60 10.62
N ASP A 29 -20.42 -2.38 11.90
CA ASP A 29 -19.03 -2.30 12.41
C ASP A 29 -18.24 -3.59 12.15
N ALA A 30 -18.83 -4.76 12.41
CA ALA A 30 -18.18 -6.05 12.17
C ALA A 30 -17.90 -6.32 10.69
N GLY A 31 -18.81 -5.91 9.79
CA GLY A 31 -18.62 -6.09 8.35
C GLY A 31 -17.58 -5.12 7.79
N ALA A 32 -17.50 -3.90 8.33
CA ALA A 32 -16.46 -2.95 7.98
C ALA A 32 -15.07 -3.45 8.44
N GLU A 33 -14.96 -3.99 9.65
CA GLU A 33 -13.71 -4.58 10.16
C GLU A 33 -13.25 -5.79 9.32
N GLU A 34 -14.16 -6.71 9.00
CA GLU A 34 -13.86 -7.87 8.16
C GLU A 34 -13.37 -7.45 6.77
N LEU A 35 -14.04 -6.48 6.15
CA LEU A 35 -13.64 -5.95 4.84
C LEU A 35 -12.25 -5.31 4.90
N ILE A 36 -11.97 -4.50 5.92
CA ILE A 36 -10.67 -3.86 6.09
C ILE A 36 -9.58 -4.93 6.23
N SER A 37 -9.80 -5.93 7.10
CA SER A 37 -8.85 -7.04 7.30
C SER A 37 -8.57 -7.82 6.01
N LEU A 38 -9.62 -8.19 5.26
CA LEU A 38 -9.48 -8.88 3.99
C LEU A 38 -8.72 -8.04 2.96
N THR A 39 -9.05 -6.74 2.87
CA THR A 39 -8.37 -5.82 1.97
C THR A 39 -6.90 -5.67 2.35
N MET A 40 -6.57 -5.64 3.64
CA MET A 40 -5.18 -5.60 4.11
C MET A 40 -4.40 -6.84 3.69
N GLU A 41 -4.99 -8.02 3.84
CA GLU A 41 -4.37 -9.29 3.44
C GLU A 41 -4.12 -9.31 1.93
N GLU A 42 -5.09 -8.83 1.14
CA GLU A 42 -4.96 -8.69 -0.31
C GLU A 42 -3.81 -7.73 -0.68
N LEU A 43 -3.71 -6.58 0.00
CA LEU A 43 -2.63 -5.61 -0.21
C LEU A 43 -1.25 -6.20 0.13
N SER A 44 -1.15 -6.94 1.23
CA SER A 44 0.09 -7.62 1.64
C SER A 44 0.51 -8.67 0.62
N CYS A 45 -0.42 -9.53 0.19
CA CYS A 45 -0.16 -10.55 -0.82
C CYS A 45 0.21 -9.94 -2.18
N GLY A 46 -0.52 -8.90 -2.60
CA GLY A 46 -0.27 -8.23 -3.88
C GLY A 46 1.07 -7.51 -3.92
N LEU A 47 1.54 -6.94 -2.80
CA LEU A 47 2.87 -6.34 -2.72
C LEU A 47 3.96 -7.39 -2.98
N GLY A 48 3.84 -8.58 -2.38
CA GLY A 48 4.75 -9.69 -2.64
C GLY A 48 4.79 -10.06 -4.13
N ARG A 49 3.63 -10.12 -4.79
CA ARG A 49 3.55 -10.40 -6.24
C ARG A 49 4.20 -9.31 -7.10
N VAL A 50 4.07 -8.03 -6.72
CA VAL A 50 4.76 -6.91 -7.39
C VAL A 50 6.28 -7.03 -7.24
N GLU A 51 6.79 -7.38 -6.06
CA GLU A 51 8.23 -7.55 -5.80
C GLU A 51 8.81 -8.77 -6.55
N GLU A 52 8.07 -9.88 -6.59
CA GLU A 52 8.42 -11.06 -7.37
C GLU A 52 8.48 -10.73 -8.87
N ALA A 53 7.47 -10.03 -9.39
CA ALA A 53 7.42 -9.61 -10.79
C ALA A 53 8.56 -8.62 -11.13
N TYR A 54 8.90 -7.71 -10.22
CA TYR A 54 10.05 -6.81 -10.38
C TYR A 54 11.37 -7.60 -10.46
N THR A 55 11.57 -8.59 -9.58
CA THR A 55 12.77 -9.44 -9.57
C THR A 55 12.86 -10.29 -10.84
N ALA A 56 11.73 -10.79 -11.33
CA ALA A 56 11.63 -11.55 -12.58
C ALA A 56 11.67 -10.66 -13.83
N GLN A 57 11.74 -9.33 -13.68
CA GLN A 57 11.65 -8.34 -14.76
C GLN A 57 10.40 -8.50 -15.65
N ASN A 58 9.31 -9.01 -15.06
CA ASN A 58 8.05 -9.21 -15.74
C ASN A 58 7.15 -7.97 -15.56
N TRP A 59 7.43 -6.95 -16.35
CA TRP A 59 6.78 -5.64 -16.30
C TRP A 59 5.27 -5.69 -16.55
N SER A 60 4.81 -6.62 -17.40
CA SER A 60 3.39 -6.79 -17.67
C SER A 60 2.65 -7.26 -16.42
N ILE A 61 3.17 -8.29 -15.73
CA ILE A 61 2.58 -8.78 -14.48
C ILE A 61 2.69 -7.69 -13.40
N MET A 62 3.85 -7.05 -13.28
CA MET A 62 4.06 -5.99 -12.29
C MET A 62 3.02 -4.87 -12.40
N SER A 63 2.74 -4.41 -13.63
CA SER A 63 1.73 -3.37 -13.87
C SER A 63 0.30 -3.83 -13.56
N ALA A 64 -0.03 -5.09 -13.85
CA ALA A 64 -1.35 -5.65 -13.57
C ALA A 64 -1.58 -5.79 -12.05
N GLU A 65 -0.61 -6.34 -11.34
CA GLU A 65 -0.64 -6.50 -9.88
C GLU A 65 -0.68 -5.15 -9.16
N ALA A 66 0.14 -4.18 -9.61
CA ALA A 66 0.11 -2.83 -9.07
C ALA A 66 -1.28 -2.18 -9.27
N ARG A 67 -1.91 -2.32 -10.43
CA ARG A 67 -3.28 -1.80 -10.63
C ARG A 67 -4.30 -2.46 -9.71
N GLN A 68 -4.19 -3.76 -9.45
CA GLN A 68 -5.07 -4.45 -8.48
C GLN A 68 -4.86 -3.90 -7.05
N LEU A 69 -3.61 -3.71 -6.63
CA LEU A 69 -3.28 -3.08 -5.35
C LEU A 69 -3.90 -1.68 -5.21
N SER A 70 -3.87 -0.89 -6.27
CA SER A 70 -4.49 0.44 -6.28
C SER A 70 -6.00 0.36 -6.03
N ASN A 71 -6.70 -0.59 -6.67
CA ASN A 71 -8.14 -0.74 -6.50
C ASN A 71 -8.51 -1.20 -5.09
N ALA A 72 -7.77 -2.16 -4.53
CA ALA A 72 -7.97 -2.63 -3.17
C ALA A 72 -7.74 -1.49 -2.16
N ALA A 73 -6.67 -0.71 -2.31
CA ALA A 73 -6.36 0.41 -1.43
C ALA A 73 -7.41 1.53 -1.50
N ASP A 74 -7.94 1.82 -2.68
CA ASP A 74 -9.00 2.83 -2.85
C ASP A 74 -10.30 2.40 -2.15
N HIS A 75 -10.60 1.10 -2.11
CA HIS A 75 -11.80 0.55 -1.47
C HIS A 75 -11.91 0.89 0.03
N ILE A 76 -10.77 1.03 0.72
CA ILE A 76 -10.69 1.38 2.14
C ILE A 76 -10.14 2.79 2.38
N GLY A 77 -10.04 3.61 1.32
CA GLY A 77 -9.65 5.02 1.42
C GLY A 77 -8.16 5.28 1.66
N MET A 78 -7.25 4.36 1.28
CA MET A 78 -5.80 4.51 1.43
C MET A 78 -5.18 5.37 0.31
N GLN A 79 -5.56 6.65 0.21
CA GLN A 79 -5.22 7.46 -0.97
C GLN A 79 -3.71 7.71 -1.19
N THR A 80 -2.93 7.81 -0.11
CA THR A 80 -1.46 7.88 -0.22
C THR A 80 -0.89 6.61 -0.86
N PHE A 81 -1.45 5.44 -0.53
CA PHE A 81 -1.03 4.16 -1.09
C PHE A 81 -1.39 4.10 -2.59
N VAL A 82 -2.63 4.45 -2.94
CA VAL A 82 -3.11 4.56 -4.33
C VAL A 82 -2.18 5.42 -5.18
N THR A 83 -1.79 6.60 -4.67
CA THR A 83 -0.90 7.52 -5.38
C THR A 83 0.46 6.89 -5.68
N VAL A 84 1.08 6.24 -4.69
CA VAL A 84 2.43 5.65 -4.87
C VAL A 84 2.39 4.42 -5.76
N VAL A 85 1.32 3.64 -5.72
CA VAL A 85 1.11 2.54 -6.66
C VAL A 85 0.95 3.06 -8.10
N ALA A 86 0.24 4.16 -8.30
CA ALA A 86 0.12 4.80 -9.60
C ALA A 86 1.47 5.32 -10.14
N ASP A 87 2.34 5.85 -9.25
CA ASP A 87 3.71 6.23 -9.61
C ASP A 87 4.50 5.01 -10.12
N VAL A 88 4.38 3.85 -9.46
CA VAL A 88 5.02 2.60 -9.88
C VAL A 88 4.52 2.15 -11.26
N VAL A 89 3.20 2.13 -11.48
CA VAL A 89 2.61 1.77 -12.79
C VAL A 89 3.12 2.70 -13.89
N THR A 90 3.14 4.00 -13.64
CA THR A 90 3.62 5.02 -14.59
C THR A 90 5.10 4.79 -14.93
N CYS A 91 5.95 4.49 -13.95
CA CYS A 91 7.37 4.23 -14.18
C CYS A 91 7.59 2.96 -15.01
N VAL A 92 6.79 1.90 -14.78
CA VAL A 92 6.83 0.68 -15.59
C VAL A 92 6.44 0.96 -17.04
N GLU A 93 5.36 1.71 -17.26
CA GLU A 93 4.85 2.06 -18.60
C GLU A 93 5.82 2.95 -19.38
N GLN A 94 6.50 3.87 -18.68
CA GLN A 94 7.52 4.74 -19.27
C GLN A 94 8.88 4.06 -19.44
N GLN A 95 9.04 2.82 -18.95
CA GLN A 95 10.32 2.10 -18.91
C GLN A 95 11.44 2.87 -18.18
N ASP A 96 11.07 3.74 -17.23
CA ASP A 96 12.03 4.46 -16.39
C ASP A 96 12.41 3.58 -15.19
N PHE A 97 13.38 2.68 -15.41
CA PHE A 97 13.79 1.73 -14.38
C PHE A 97 14.48 2.39 -13.16
N ILE A 98 15.03 3.60 -13.34
CA ILE A 98 15.62 4.36 -12.22
C ILE A 98 14.50 4.86 -11.32
N ALA A 99 13.51 5.53 -11.90
CA ALA A 99 12.34 6.00 -11.16
C ALA A 99 11.52 4.83 -10.58
N LEU A 100 11.45 3.70 -11.30
CA LEU A 100 10.78 2.48 -10.85
C LEU A 100 11.39 1.95 -9.55
N SER A 101 12.71 1.84 -9.48
CA SER A 101 13.38 1.36 -8.26
C SER A 101 13.12 2.27 -7.06
N ALA A 102 13.11 3.58 -7.28
CA ALA A 102 12.85 4.56 -6.22
C ALA A 102 11.40 4.54 -5.73
N THR A 103 10.44 4.40 -6.67
CA THR A 103 9.00 4.35 -6.37
C THR A 103 8.60 3.03 -5.74
N LEU A 104 9.19 1.90 -6.14
CA LEU A 104 8.97 0.60 -5.51
C LEU A 104 9.49 0.59 -4.06
N GLU A 105 10.68 1.13 -3.82
CA GLU A 105 11.20 1.29 -2.45
C GLU A 105 10.34 2.23 -1.60
N ARG A 106 9.72 3.25 -2.21
CA ARG A 106 8.74 4.11 -1.54
C ARG A 106 7.47 3.32 -1.19
N LEU A 107 6.94 2.54 -2.12
CA LEU A 107 5.76 1.69 -1.91
C LEU A 107 5.99 0.72 -0.75
N ARG A 108 7.12 0.01 -0.73
CA ARG A 108 7.48 -0.92 0.34
C ARG A 108 7.53 -0.24 1.71
N ARG A 109 8.18 0.93 1.82
CA ARG A 109 8.23 1.68 3.09
C ARG A 109 6.86 2.12 3.60
N ILE A 110 5.95 2.44 2.69
CA ILE A 110 4.58 2.85 3.02
C ILE A 110 3.77 1.62 3.44
N ALA A 111 3.87 0.51 2.71
CA ALA A 111 3.21 -0.73 3.04
C ALA A 111 3.66 -1.28 4.40
N ASP A 112 4.97 -1.35 4.66
CA ASP A 112 5.55 -1.78 5.95
C ASP A 112 4.97 -0.96 7.11
N LYS A 113 4.78 0.35 6.93
CA LYS A 113 4.22 1.20 7.99
C LYS A 113 2.72 1.07 8.14
N SER A 114 1.99 0.88 7.04
CA SER A 114 0.53 0.85 7.04
C SER A 114 0.00 -0.48 7.57
N LEU A 115 0.66 -1.56 7.16
CA LEU A 115 0.41 -2.90 7.68
C LEU A 115 0.77 -2.94 9.17
N ASN A 116 2.00 -2.56 9.55
CA ASN A 116 2.39 -2.60 10.97
C ASN A 116 1.55 -1.66 11.86
N ALA A 117 1.14 -0.48 11.38
CA ALA A 117 0.36 0.47 12.19
C ALA A 117 -1.08 0.01 12.47
N MET A 118 -1.65 -0.88 11.64
CA MET A 118 -2.97 -1.48 11.92
C MET A 118 -2.87 -2.72 12.81
N TRP A 119 -1.78 -3.49 12.71
CA TRP A 119 -1.52 -4.61 13.62
C TRP A 119 -1.33 -4.16 15.08
N ASP A 120 -0.72 -2.98 15.32
CA ASP A 120 -0.62 -2.38 16.67
C ASP A 120 -1.99 -2.06 17.31
N MET A 121 -3.08 -2.09 16.53
CA MET A 121 -4.45 -1.83 17.03
C MET A 121 -5.16 -3.10 17.52
N GLN A 122 -4.63 -4.29 17.20
CA GLN A 122 -5.15 -5.58 17.69
C GLN A 122 -4.47 -6.06 18.99
N ASP A 123 -3.39 -5.43 19.43
CA ASP A 123 -2.68 -5.74 20.69
C ASP A 123 -3.24 -4.96 21.90
N ILE A 124 -4.57 -5.02 22.11
CA ILE A 124 -5.14 -4.71 23.42
C ILE A 124 -5.49 -6.06 24.07
N PRO A 125 -4.70 -6.53 25.07
CA PRO A 125 -5.14 -7.65 25.89
C PRO A 125 -6.41 -7.23 26.62
N GLY A 126 -7.50 -7.97 26.39
CA GLY A 126 -8.68 -7.94 27.25
C GLY A 126 -8.36 -8.44 28.66
#